data_AF-A0A3C1Y4P5-F1
#
_entry.id   AF-A0A3C1Y4P5-F1
#
_cell.length_a   1.000
_cell.length_b   1.000
_cell.length_c   1.000
_cell.angle_alpha   90.00
_cell.angle_beta   90.00
_cell.angle_gamma   90.00
#
_symmetry.space_group_name_H-M   'P 1'
#
loop_
_entity.id
_entity.type
_entity.pdbx_description
1 polymer ?
#
loop_
_entity_poly.entity_id
_entity_poly.type
_entity_poly.pdbx_seq_one_letter_code
_entity_poly.pdbx_strand_id
1 'polypeptide(L)'
;AGWWRPALLLLLAAVAAAIAFRGEHSPWRRAGVLTLWFDNLEYIRLNRLYASRAGERMRSFGKLTPRASHRPRTFVLVIGESASREYMSAFTPQPGEVDNTPWLSALAAGAEAPAVLFTDAYSCHFQTVPTLTSALTASNQKVPVKFHRAPSVVDAAHALGMKVWWYSNQSHIGANDTPVSLMAESADDCAWTRLALNRIPYDEALLDFLPRVTPDTDNLLVLHLKGSHFNYESRYPAEMALYPPAPGKEGYEAHYRNSLAYTDRVLAEVYDYCRANLNLAAMIYCSDHADIPTSRRSPVFNGVARLKIPLFVALSPGYAAENPSLLRGLRSMAPHLFVNDFLYDLTLAVLSPADFSLPHPAPPLCSLLGTLPLY
;
A
#
# COMPACT_ATOMS: atom_id res chain seq x y z
N ALA A 1 32.07 53.92 20.07
CA ALA A 1 31.94 52.93 18.97
C ALA A 1 31.37 53.63 17.74
N GLY A 2 32.00 53.49 16.56
CA GLY A 2 31.62 54.26 15.37
C GLY A 2 30.22 53.93 14.86
N TRP A 3 29.43 54.98 14.56
CA TRP A 3 28.05 54.93 14.04
C TRP A 3 27.90 54.12 12.72
N TRP A 4 29.00 53.89 12.01
CA TRP A 4 29.04 53.10 10.78
C TRP A 4 28.87 51.60 11.02
N ARG A 5 29.24 51.08 12.21
CA ARG A 5 29.12 49.65 12.53
C ARG A 5 27.66 49.17 12.55
N PRO A 6 26.72 49.83 13.26
CA PRO A 6 25.31 49.43 13.21
C PRO A 6 24.70 49.62 11.82
N ALA A 7 25.10 50.66 11.07
CA ALA A 7 24.64 50.87 9.70
C ALA A 7 25.09 49.73 8.76
N LEU A 8 26.35 49.30 8.87
CA LEU A 8 26.90 48.18 8.10
C LEU A 8 26.21 46.85 8.45
N LEU A 9 25.94 46.61 9.74
CA LEU A 9 25.22 45.42 10.19
C LEU A 9 23.78 45.38 9.65
N LEU A 10 23.08 46.51 9.66
CA LEU A 10 21.73 46.61 9.08
C LEU A 10 21.73 46.35 7.56
N LEU A 11 22.72 46.88 6.85
CA LEU A 11 22.89 46.63 5.41
C LEU A 11 23.15 45.15 5.12
N LEU A 12 24.07 44.52 5.86
CA LEU A 12 24.37 43.10 5.72
C LEU A 12 23.16 42.22 6.05
N ALA A 13 22.41 42.55 7.09
CA ALA A 13 21.17 41.86 7.44
C ALA A 13 20.12 42.00 6.34
N ALA A 14 19.97 43.20 5.74
CA ALA A 14 19.05 43.43 4.64
C ALA A 14 19.44 42.66 3.37
N VAL A 15 20.74 42.59 3.05
CA VAL A 15 21.26 41.79 1.92
C VAL A 15 21.06 40.30 2.18
N ALA A 16 21.36 39.81 3.39
CA ALA A 16 21.13 38.43 3.77
C ALA A 16 19.63 38.08 3.68
N ALA A 17 18.73 38.94 4.16
CA ALA A 17 17.29 38.76 4.03
C ALA A 17 16.85 38.77 2.56
N ALA A 18 17.37 39.68 1.74
CA ALA A 18 17.06 39.70 0.31
C ALA A 18 17.48 38.39 -0.39
N ILE A 19 18.68 37.86 -0.12
CA ILE A 19 19.13 36.57 -0.67
C ILE A 19 18.28 35.42 -0.13
N ALA A 20 17.96 35.45 1.16
CA ALA A 20 17.24 34.40 1.86
C ALA A 20 15.78 34.27 1.39
N PHE A 21 15.11 35.39 1.03
CA PHE A 21 13.67 35.44 0.77
C PHE A 21 13.24 35.89 -0.64
N ARG A 22 14.10 36.51 -1.45
CA ARG A 22 13.71 37.09 -2.75
C ARG A 22 13.88 36.09 -3.91
N GLY A 23 12.86 36.03 -4.77
CA GLY A 23 12.89 35.26 -6.02
C GLY A 23 12.56 33.78 -5.86
N GLU A 24 12.43 33.09 -6.99
CA GLU A 24 12.09 31.67 -7.09
C GLU A 24 13.18 30.75 -6.52
N HIS A 25 14.43 31.22 -6.52
CA HIS A 25 15.58 30.50 -5.97
C HIS A 25 15.89 30.87 -4.51
N SER A 26 14.99 31.52 -3.77
CA SER A 26 15.27 31.85 -2.37
C SER A 26 15.46 30.58 -1.51
N PRO A 27 16.50 30.51 -0.65
CA PRO A 27 16.71 29.39 0.26
C PRO A 27 15.50 29.09 1.13
N TRP A 28 14.74 30.10 1.59
CA TRP A 28 13.54 29.88 2.39
C TRP A 28 12.40 29.19 1.64
N ARG A 29 12.17 29.53 0.36
CA ARG A 29 11.19 28.82 -0.46
C ARG A 29 11.64 27.39 -0.76
N ARG A 30 12.94 27.19 -0.98
CA ARG A 30 13.52 25.86 -1.27
C ARG A 30 13.70 24.97 -0.05
N ALA A 31 13.77 25.55 1.15
CA ALA A 31 13.86 24.81 2.41
C ALA A 31 12.55 24.08 2.77
N GLY A 32 11.45 24.38 2.08
CA GLY A 32 10.18 23.65 2.25
C GLY A 32 9.48 23.92 3.59
N VAL A 33 9.98 24.79 4.46
CA VAL A 33 9.41 25.06 5.79
C VAL A 33 7.97 25.58 5.69
N LEU A 34 7.68 26.47 4.75
CA LEU A 34 6.31 26.94 4.50
C LEU A 34 5.40 25.82 3.97
N THR A 35 5.91 24.96 3.08
CA THR A 35 5.18 23.79 2.59
C THR A 35 4.86 22.85 3.74
N LEU A 36 5.86 22.49 4.55
CA LEU A 36 5.68 21.65 5.74
C LEU A 36 4.67 22.24 6.73
N TRP A 37 4.68 23.56 6.91
CA TRP A 37 3.69 24.26 7.73
C TRP A 37 2.27 24.13 7.18
N PHE A 38 2.07 24.36 5.88
CA PHE A 38 0.76 24.19 5.23
C PHE A 38 0.31 22.72 5.24
N ASP A 39 1.21 21.79 4.97
CA ASP A 39 0.96 20.34 5.05
C ASP A 39 0.52 19.95 6.46
N ASN A 40 1.15 20.50 7.50
CA ASN A 40 0.76 20.27 8.89
C ASN A 40 -0.64 20.84 9.20
N LEU A 41 -0.95 22.06 8.74
CA LEU A 41 -2.28 22.65 8.91
C LEU A 41 -3.37 21.83 8.17
N GLU A 42 -3.06 21.36 6.97
CA GLU A 42 -3.94 20.49 6.20
C GLU A 42 -4.14 19.13 6.88
N TYR A 43 -3.06 18.52 7.38
CA TYR A 43 -3.13 17.31 8.19
C TYR A 43 -4.04 17.50 9.41
N ILE A 44 -3.85 18.57 10.20
CA ILE A 44 -4.71 18.86 11.36
C ILE A 44 -6.17 19.02 10.94
N ARG A 45 -6.44 19.70 9.82
CA ARG A 45 -7.80 19.88 9.31
C ARG A 45 -8.43 18.57 8.87
N LEU A 46 -7.71 17.77 8.07
CA LEU A 46 -8.16 16.48 7.58
C LEU A 46 -8.38 15.49 8.72
N ASN A 47 -7.48 15.46 9.70
CA ASN A 47 -7.62 14.64 10.89
C ASN A 47 -8.92 14.96 11.65
N ARG A 48 -9.16 16.25 11.94
CA ARG A 48 -10.42 16.69 12.60
C ARG A 48 -11.66 16.29 11.80
N LEU A 49 -11.62 16.45 10.47
CA LEU A 49 -12.73 16.05 9.61
C LEU A 49 -12.93 14.53 9.62
N TYR A 50 -11.86 13.75 9.51
CA TYR A 50 -11.90 12.29 9.53
C TYR A 50 -12.44 11.77 10.87
N ALA A 51 -11.92 12.26 11.99
CA ALA A 51 -12.38 11.90 13.33
C ALA A 51 -13.84 12.28 13.57
N SER A 52 -14.26 13.51 13.20
CA SER A 52 -15.64 13.98 13.40
C SER A 52 -16.69 13.17 12.61
N ARG A 53 -16.26 12.44 11.59
CA ARG A 53 -17.12 11.65 10.70
C ARG A 53 -17.05 10.14 10.98
N ALA A 54 -16.27 9.69 11.95
CA ALA A 54 -16.15 8.27 12.31
C ALA A 54 -17.52 7.63 12.59
N GLY A 55 -18.39 8.31 13.35
CA GLY A 55 -19.74 7.81 13.62
C GLY A 55 -20.64 7.75 12.38
N GLU A 56 -20.43 8.61 11.38
CA GLU A 56 -21.15 8.55 10.10
C GLU A 56 -20.71 7.32 9.28
N ARG A 57 -19.39 7.09 9.19
CA ARG A 57 -18.83 5.92 8.50
C ARG A 57 -19.25 4.61 9.17
N MET A 58 -19.23 4.55 10.50
CA MET A 58 -19.65 3.35 11.21
C MET A 58 -21.13 3.03 10.99
N ARG A 59 -22.01 4.05 10.89
CA ARG A 59 -23.44 3.85 10.63
C ARG A 59 -23.74 3.30 9.22
N SER A 60 -22.87 3.49 8.24
CA SER A 60 -23.14 3.02 6.88
C SER A 60 -23.08 1.49 6.73
N PHE A 61 -22.45 0.79 7.67
CA PHE A 61 -22.46 -0.68 7.72
C PHE A 61 -23.79 -1.26 8.20
N GLY A 62 -24.70 -0.43 8.72
CA GLY A 62 -25.97 -0.91 9.26
C GLY A 62 -25.78 -1.81 10.48
N LYS A 63 -26.53 -2.91 10.54
CA LYS A 63 -26.39 -3.92 11.60
C LYS A 63 -25.60 -5.11 11.05
N LEU A 64 -24.28 -5.07 11.20
CA LEU A 64 -23.47 -6.28 11.12
C LEU A 64 -23.59 -7.02 12.44
N THR A 65 -23.65 -8.36 12.38
CA THR A 65 -23.62 -9.17 13.60
C THR A 65 -22.16 -9.48 13.88
N PRO A 66 -21.55 -8.94 14.97
CA PRO A 66 -20.18 -9.26 15.30
C PRO A 66 -20.04 -10.77 15.41
N ARG A 67 -19.01 -11.31 14.77
CA ARG A 67 -18.80 -12.76 14.78
C ARG A 67 -18.43 -13.16 16.20
N ALA A 68 -19.26 -13.98 16.85
CA ALA A 68 -18.85 -14.65 18.09
C ALA A 68 -17.77 -15.66 17.72
N SER A 69 -16.50 -15.24 17.78
CA SER A 69 -15.39 -16.07 17.33
C SER A 69 -15.11 -17.19 18.32
N HIS A 70 -15.71 -18.35 18.08
CA HIS A 70 -15.30 -19.59 18.75
C HIS A 70 -13.97 -20.14 18.18
N ARG A 71 -13.45 -19.52 17.10
CA ARG A 71 -12.19 -19.84 16.43
C ARG A 71 -11.56 -18.57 15.85
N PRO A 72 -10.70 -17.87 16.63
CA PRO A 72 -9.99 -16.66 16.21
C PRO A 72 -9.28 -16.81 14.87
N ARG A 73 -9.34 -15.78 14.04
CA ARG A 73 -8.76 -15.76 12.69
C ARG A 73 -7.98 -14.49 12.44
N THR A 74 -6.82 -14.59 11.80
CA THR A 74 -6.10 -13.42 11.29
C THR A 74 -6.22 -13.33 9.78
N PHE A 75 -6.66 -12.17 9.31
CA PHE A 75 -6.65 -11.79 7.91
C PHE A 75 -5.52 -10.80 7.68
N VAL A 76 -4.69 -11.04 6.68
CA VAL A 76 -3.55 -10.19 6.36
C VAL A 76 -3.83 -9.42 5.07
N LEU A 77 -3.73 -8.10 5.11
CA LEU A 77 -3.75 -7.23 3.94
C LEU A 77 -2.37 -6.58 3.79
N VAL A 78 -1.65 -6.95 2.74
CA VAL A 78 -0.36 -6.35 2.40
C VAL A 78 -0.55 -5.34 1.27
N ILE A 79 -0.28 -4.08 1.58
CA ILE A 79 -0.25 -2.98 0.64
C ILE A 79 1.17 -2.91 0.06
N GLY A 80 1.31 -3.33 -1.19
CA GLY A 80 2.55 -3.22 -1.95
C GLY A 80 2.76 -1.81 -2.49
N GLU A 81 3.99 -1.54 -2.91
CA GLU A 81 4.40 -0.23 -3.41
C GLU A 81 5.14 -0.38 -4.74
N SER A 82 4.67 0.30 -5.79
CA SER A 82 5.34 0.41 -7.10
C SER A 82 5.67 -0.93 -7.81
N ALA A 83 5.08 -2.05 -7.39
CA ALA A 83 5.32 -3.36 -7.98
C ALA A 83 4.48 -3.55 -9.27
N SER A 84 5.11 -4.16 -10.29
CA SER A 84 4.49 -4.43 -11.58
C SER A 84 4.42 -5.93 -11.83
N ARG A 85 3.23 -6.41 -12.20
CA ARG A 85 3.03 -7.84 -12.50
C ARG A 85 3.85 -8.31 -13.70
N GLU A 86 4.17 -7.39 -14.62
CA GLU A 86 4.91 -7.68 -15.86
C GLU A 86 6.35 -8.13 -15.60
N TYR A 87 6.89 -7.82 -14.40
CA TYR A 87 8.26 -8.15 -13.99
C TYR A 87 8.29 -9.22 -12.89
N MET A 88 7.16 -9.88 -12.60
CA MET A 88 7.05 -10.95 -11.60
C MET A 88 6.84 -12.29 -12.30
N SER A 89 7.74 -13.24 -12.10
CA SER A 89 7.69 -14.57 -12.73
C SER A 89 6.37 -15.31 -12.47
N ALA A 90 5.74 -15.14 -11.31
CA ALA A 90 4.45 -15.75 -10.97
C ALA A 90 3.29 -15.25 -11.85
N PHE A 91 3.38 -14.03 -12.40
CA PHE A 91 2.34 -13.44 -13.26
C PHE A 91 2.74 -13.47 -14.74
N THR A 92 4.00 -13.21 -15.06
CA THR A 92 4.52 -13.12 -16.43
C THR A 92 5.83 -13.91 -16.54
N PRO A 93 5.77 -15.25 -16.52
CA PRO A 93 6.95 -16.09 -16.60
C PRO A 93 7.66 -15.90 -17.94
N GLN A 94 8.97 -15.68 -17.91
CA GLN A 94 9.80 -15.53 -19.10
C GLN A 94 10.69 -16.78 -19.29
N PRO A 95 10.61 -17.48 -20.43
CA PRO A 95 11.42 -18.67 -20.69
C PRO A 95 12.93 -18.38 -20.55
N GLY A 96 13.62 -19.15 -19.72
CA GLY A 96 15.06 -19.03 -19.50
C GLY A 96 15.50 -17.96 -18.50
N GLU A 97 14.56 -17.19 -17.92
CA GLU A 97 14.85 -16.30 -16.80
C GLU A 97 14.74 -17.04 -15.46
N VAL A 98 15.52 -16.58 -14.47
CA VAL A 98 15.39 -17.07 -13.09
C VAL A 98 14.06 -16.61 -12.51
N ASP A 99 13.37 -17.49 -11.79
CA ASP A 99 12.13 -17.15 -11.08
C ASP A 99 12.44 -16.14 -9.96
N ASN A 100 11.94 -14.91 -10.10
CA ASN A 100 12.11 -13.86 -9.10
C ASN A 100 10.95 -13.74 -8.12
N THR A 101 9.97 -14.64 -8.18
CA THR A 101 8.89 -14.74 -7.20
C THR A 101 8.61 -16.21 -6.86
N PRO A 102 9.64 -16.99 -6.47
CA PRO A 102 9.52 -18.44 -6.35
C PRO A 102 8.50 -18.88 -5.29
N TRP A 103 8.33 -18.10 -4.20
CA TRP A 103 7.32 -18.41 -3.20
C TRP A 103 5.91 -18.24 -3.78
N LEU A 104 5.63 -17.10 -4.42
CA LEU A 104 4.33 -16.86 -5.02
C LEU A 104 4.04 -17.84 -6.18
N SER A 105 5.04 -18.18 -7.00
CA SER A 105 4.92 -19.19 -8.06
C SER A 105 4.50 -20.55 -7.50
N ALA A 106 5.13 -20.99 -6.40
CA ALA A 106 4.78 -22.24 -5.73
C ALA A 106 3.36 -22.19 -5.13
N LEU A 107 3.02 -21.09 -4.45
CA LEU A 107 1.70 -20.88 -3.86
C LEU A 107 0.59 -20.89 -4.94
N ALA A 108 0.83 -20.24 -6.08
CA ALA A 108 -0.07 -20.25 -7.24
C ALA A 108 -0.26 -21.64 -7.85
N ALA A 109 0.79 -22.48 -7.83
CA ALA A 109 0.73 -23.87 -8.24
C ALA A 109 0.01 -24.78 -7.22
N GLY A 110 -0.49 -24.22 -6.11
CA GLY A 110 -1.23 -24.93 -5.07
C GLY A 110 -0.36 -25.51 -3.97
N ALA A 111 0.89 -25.04 -3.82
CA ALA A 111 1.69 -25.36 -2.65
C ALA A 111 1.01 -24.78 -1.40
N GLU A 112 0.86 -25.61 -0.36
CA GLU A 112 0.36 -25.23 0.98
C GLU A 112 -1.11 -24.77 1.09
N ALA A 113 -1.60 -23.96 0.15
CA ALA A 113 -2.89 -23.29 0.22
C ALA A 113 -3.45 -22.93 -1.17
N PRO A 114 -4.79 -22.82 -1.32
CA PRO A 114 -5.39 -22.21 -2.49
C PRO A 114 -5.03 -20.72 -2.60
N ALA A 115 -4.24 -20.36 -3.61
CA ALA A 115 -4.03 -18.98 -4.02
C ALA A 115 -4.62 -18.68 -5.40
N VAL A 116 -5.07 -17.45 -5.57
CA VAL A 116 -5.69 -16.93 -6.78
C VAL A 116 -4.97 -15.66 -7.18
N LEU A 117 -4.32 -15.70 -8.35
CA LEU A 117 -3.62 -14.56 -8.95
C LEU A 117 -4.56 -13.85 -9.91
N PHE A 118 -4.73 -12.54 -9.75
CA PHE A 118 -5.53 -11.72 -10.64
C PHE A 118 -4.64 -11.26 -11.80
N THR A 119 -4.76 -11.93 -12.94
CA THR A 119 -3.85 -11.76 -14.08
C THR A 119 -4.09 -10.47 -14.85
N ASP A 120 -5.22 -9.78 -14.61
CA ASP A 120 -5.60 -8.54 -15.27
C ASP A 120 -5.97 -7.41 -14.29
N ALA A 121 -5.18 -7.23 -13.23
CA ALA A 121 -5.41 -6.22 -12.19
C ALA A 121 -4.70 -4.87 -12.44
N TYR A 122 -5.42 -3.77 -12.42
CA TYR A 122 -4.90 -2.42 -12.65
C TYR A 122 -5.06 -1.52 -11.44
N SER A 123 -4.15 -0.57 -11.31
CA SER A 123 -4.32 0.53 -10.38
C SER A 123 -5.28 1.58 -10.92
N CYS A 124 -6.14 2.10 -10.04
CA CYS A 124 -7.02 3.22 -10.36
C CYS A 124 -6.24 4.54 -10.56
N HIS A 125 -5.02 4.65 -10.03
CA HIS A 125 -4.15 5.82 -10.17
C HIS A 125 -2.65 5.46 -10.23
N PHE A 126 -1.79 6.38 -10.64
CA PHE A 126 -0.33 6.15 -10.80
C PHE A 126 0.49 6.65 -9.60
N GLN A 127 -0.19 6.99 -8.50
CA GLN A 127 0.40 7.58 -7.30
C GLN A 127 -0.27 6.98 -6.08
N THR A 128 0.52 6.72 -5.04
CA THR A 128 0.11 6.05 -3.81
C THR A 128 -1.14 6.65 -3.17
N VAL A 129 -1.18 7.96 -2.88
CA VAL A 129 -2.32 8.55 -2.14
C VAL A 129 -3.64 8.49 -2.90
N PRO A 130 -3.75 8.96 -4.15
CA PRO A 130 -5.01 8.85 -4.88
C PRO A 130 -5.46 7.40 -5.06
N THR A 131 -4.52 6.46 -5.21
CA THR A 131 -4.86 5.04 -5.24
C THR A 131 -5.41 4.58 -3.89
N LEU A 132 -4.62 4.67 -2.81
CA LEU A 132 -4.96 4.08 -1.52
C LEU A 132 -6.18 4.73 -0.86
N THR A 133 -6.44 6.01 -1.15
CA THR A 133 -7.68 6.68 -0.73
C THR A 133 -8.94 6.06 -1.35
N SER A 134 -8.82 5.46 -2.52
CA SER A 134 -9.92 4.70 -3.16
C SER A 134 -9.85 3.22 -2.78
N ALA A 135 -8.69 2.58 -2.95
CA ALA A 135 -8.50 1.16 -2.73
C ALA A 135 -8.79 0.66 -1.31
N LEU A 136 -8.65 1.53 -0.30
CA LEU A 136 -8.85 1.16 1.10
C LEU A 136 -10.14 1.75 1.69
N THR A 137 -11.00 2.36 0.86
CA THR A 137 -12.29 2.92 1.30
C THR A 137 -13.42 2.55 0.35
N ALA A 138 -14.66 2.80 0.75
CA ALA A 138 -15.83 2.62 -0.13
C ALA A 138 -15.90 3.62 -1.30
N SER A 139 -14.88 4.47 -1.49
CA SER A 139 -14.79 5.38 -2.63
C SER A 139 -14.18 4.67 -3.83
N ASN A 140 -14.82 4.77 -4.99
CA ASN A 140 -14.26 4.31 -6.26
C ASN A 140 -14.52 5.32 -7.38
N GLN A 141 -13.98 5.07 -8.57
CA GLN A 141 -14.11 6.01 -9.69
C GLN A 141 -15.55 6.22 -10.18
N LYS A 142 -16.46 5.26 -9.93
CA LYS A 142 -17.88 5.37 -10.31
C LYS A 142 -18.71 6.08 -9.24
N VAL A 143 -18.39 5.84 -7.98
CA VAL A 143 -19.08 6.38 -6.81
C VAL A 143 -18.04 7.08 -5.93
N PRO A 144 -17.59 8.28 -6.33
CA PRO A 144 -16.59 9.01 -5.57
C PRO A 144 -17.19 9.48 -4.24
N VAL A 145 -16.57 9.08 -3.14
CA VAL A 145 -16.93 9.52 -1.79
C VAL A 145 -15.77 10.34 -1.24
N LYS A 146 -16.08 11.47 -0.61
CA LYS A 146 -15.03 12.27 0.04
C LYS A 146 -14.36 11.42 1.13
N PHE A 147 -13.04 11.34 1.13
CA PHE A 147 -12.24 10.51 2.04
C PHE A 147 -12.74 10.48 3.50
N HIS A 148 -12.97 11.65 4.12
CA HIS A 148 -13.45 11.76 5.50
C HIS A 148 -14.83 11.11 5.77
N ARG A 149 -15.64 10.88 4.73
CA ARG A 149 -16.95 10.23 4.79
C ARG A 149 -16.95 8.81 4.22
N ALA A 150 -15.87 8.37 3.58
CA ALA A 150 -15.77 7.05 2.96
C ALA A 150 -15.33 6.03 4.03
N PRO A 151 -16.16 5.04 4.39
CA PRO A 151 -15.76 3.95 5.28
C PRO A 151 -14.51 3.26 4.76
N SER A 152 -13.54 3.05 5.64
CA SER A 152 -12.28 2.38 5.33
C SER A 152 -12.32 0.89 5.66
N VAL A 153 -11.33 0.12 5.21
CA VAL A 153 -11.14 -1.28 5.63
C VAL A 153 -10.98 -1.42 7.15
N VAL A 154 -10.43 -0.40 7.82
CA VAL A 154 -10.33 -0.34 9.30
C VAL A 154 -11.72 -0.19 9.91
N ASP A 155 -12.52 0.77 9.42
CA ASP A 155 -13.89 0.96 9.90
C ASP A 155 -14.72 -0.33 9.69
N ALA A 156 -14.54 -1.03 8.57
CA ALA A 156 -15.23 -2.29 8.28
C ALA A 156 -14.83 -3.44 9.22
N ALA A 157 -13.53 -3.60 9.48
CA ALA A 157 -13.03 -4.61 10.42
C ALA A 157 -13.54 -4.35 11.84
N HIS A 158 -13.55 -3.10 12.29
CA HIS A 158 -14.17 -2.71 13.56
C HIS A 158 -15.68 -2.99 13.60
N ALA A 159 -16.40 -2.72 12.50
CA ALA A 159 -17.83 -3.03 12.40
C ALA A 159 -18.13 -4.54 12.48
N LEU A 160 -17.18 -5.38 12.07
CA LEU A 160 -17.21 -6.85 12.22
C LEU A 160 -16.79 -7.34 13.62
N GLY A 161 -16.33 -6.44 14.49
CA GLY A 161 -15.84 -6.78 15.84
C GLY A 161 -14.40 -7.29 15.87
N MET A 162 -13.62 -7.04 14.82
CA MET A 162 -12.22 -7.45 14.72
C MET A 162 -11.30 -6.43 15.38
N LYS A 163 -10.13 -6.89 15.84
CA LYS A 163 -9.02 -6.02 16.22
C LYS A 163 -8.16 -5.71 14.99
N VAL A 164 -7.76 -4.45 14.83
CA VAL A 164 -6.99 -3.99 13.66
C VAL A 164 -5.58 -3.61 14.07
N TRP A 165 -4.61 -4.13 13.34
CA TRP A 165 -3.18 -3.90 13.53
C TRP A 165 -2.62 -3.31 12.25
N TRP A 166 -1.94 -2.16 12.30
CA TRP A 166 -1.40 -1.51 11.11
C TRP A 166 0.08 -1.20 11.25
N TYR A 167 0.92 -1.87 10.46
CA TYR A 167 2.36 -1.63 10.46
C TYR A 167 2.86 -1.16 9.11
N SER A 168 3.72 -0.14 9.11
CA SER A 168 4.17 0.49 7.88
C SER A 168 5.67 0.76 7.85
N ASN A 169 6.28 0.49 6.69
CA ASN A 169 7.66 0.87 6.38
C ASN A 169 7.73 2.15 5.50
N GLN A 170 6.57 2.76 5.23
CA GLN A 170 6.45 4.05 4.56
C GLN A 170 6.58 5.20 5.57
N SER A 171 6.82 6.42 5.05
CA SER A 171 6.94 7.59 5.93
C SER A 171 5.60 7.95 6.57
N HIS A 172 5.65 8.44 7.80
CA HIS A 172 4.46 8.79 8.60
C HIS A 172 4.00 10.24 8.41
N ILE A 173 4.84 11.14 7.86
CA ILE A 173 4.60 12.60 7.87
C ILE A 173 4.86 13.22 6.49
N GLY A 174 3.81 13.80 5.90
CA GLY A 174 3.80 14.64 4.69
C GLY A 174 2.37 14.83 4.14
N ALA A 175 2.13 15.89 3.34
CA ALA A 175 0.82 16.05 2.66
C ALA A 175 0.47 14.83 1.78
N ASN A 176 1.49 14.18 1.22
CA ASN A 176 1.38 12.96 0.44
C ASN A 176 1.28 11.67 1.27
N ASP A 177 1.15 11.72 2.59
CA ASP A 177 0.98 10.51 3.43
C ASP A 177 -0.26 10.61 4.34
N THR A 178 -0.93 11.77 4.34
CA THR A 178 -1.94 12.14 5.33
C THR A 178 -3.14 11.19 5.35
N PRO A 179 -3.83 10.86 4.24
CA PRO A 179 -5.00 10.00 4.30
C PRO A 179 -4.70 8.56 4.75
N VAL A 180 -3.58 8.00 4.29
CA VAL A 180 -3.18 6.63 4.66
C VAL A 180 -2.78 6.57 6.14
N SER A 181 -2.05 7.58 6.62
CA SER A 181 -1.69 7.71 8.04
C SER A 181 -2.92 7.86 8.92
N LEU A 182 -3.93 8.65 8.51
CA LEU A 182 -5.18 8.79 9.26
C LEU A 182 -5.99 7.48 9.35
N MET A 183 -5.97 6.65 8.31
CA MET A 183 -6.56 5.30 8.38
C MET A 183 -5.75 4.40 9.33
N ALA A 184 -4.42 4.38 9.20
CA ALA A 184 -3.54 3.60 10.07
C ALA A 184 -3.69 3.96 11.55
N GLU A 185 -3.73 5.26 11.87
CA GLU A 185 -3.93 5.79 13.23
C GLU A 185 -5.31 5.46 13.82
N SER A 186 -6.28 5.06 12.98
CA SER A 186 -7.59 4.60 13.45
C SER A 186 -7.62 3.12 13.82
N ALA A 187 -6.53 2.36 13.61
CA ALA A 187 -6.38 0.98 14.06
C ALA A 187 -6.20 0.89 15.59
N ASP A 188 -6.34 -0.31 16.16
CA ASP A 188 -6.17 -0.55 17.61
C ASP A 188 -4.70 -0.47 18.04
N ASP A 189 -3.78 -0.89 17.18
CA ASP A 189 -2.34 -0.66 17.31
C ASP A 189 -1.78 -0.30 15.93
N CYS A 190 -0.97 0.75 15.89
CA CYS A 190 -0.24 1.12 14.70
C CYS A 190 1.22 1.45 15.02
N ALA A 191 2.13 1.07 14.12
CA ALA A 191 3.55 1.36 14.26
C ALA A 191 4.24 1.54 12.91
N TRP A 192 5.29 2.36 12.93
CA TRP A 192 6.15 2.60 11.78
C TRP A 192 7.55 2.10 12.07
N THR A 193 8.21 1.57 11.04
CA THR A 193 9.64 1.28 11.13
C THR A 193 10.39 2.57 11.42
N ARG A 194 11.45 2.48 12.22
CA ARG A 194 12.26 3.65 12.58
C ARG A 194 13.42 3.78 11.62
N LEU A 195 13.58 4.96 11.03
CA LEU A 195 14.80 5.34 10.36
C LEU A 195 15.94 5.38 11.39
N ALA A 196 16.92 4.50 11.24
CA ALA A 196 18.17 4.60 11.98
C ALA A 196 19.24 5.19 11.05
N LEU A 197 20.08 6.10 11.57
CA LEU A 197 21.09 6.82 10.80
C LEU A 197 22.03 5.93 9.97
N ASN A 198 22.17 4.65 10.33
CA ASN A 198 23.05 3.67 9.67
C ASN A 198 22.33 2.38 9.22
N ARG A 199 20.99 2.36 9.12
CA ARG A 199 20.25 1.17 8.66
C ARG A 199 19.23 1.57 7.61
N ILE A 200 19.29 0.94 6.45
CA ILE A 200 18.21 1.01 5.47
C ILE A 200 17.07 0.16 6.04
N PRO A 201 15.89 0.74 6.33
CA PRO A 201 14.76 -0.06 6.82
C PRO A 201 14.16 -0.79 5.63
N TYR A 202 14.68 -1.98 5.34
CA TYR A 202 14.06 -2.92 4.40
C TYR A 202 12.71 -3.40 4.94
N ASP A 203 11.85 -3.91 4.06
CA ASP A 203 10.51 -4.36 4.46
C ASP A 203 10.51 -5.54 5.46
N GLU A 204 11.62 -6.29 5.56
CA GLU A 204 11.82 -7.29 6.63
C GLU A 204 11.64 -6.72 8.04
N ALA A 205 11.88 -5.42 8.24
CA ALA A 205 11.73 -4.77 9.54
C ALA A 205 10.27 -4.76 10.03
N LEU A 206 9.29 -5.02 9.16
CA LEU A 206 7.90 -5.19 9.55
C LEU A 206 7.65 -6.49 10.33
N LEU A 207 8.51 -7.49 10.16
CA LEU A 207 8.41 -8.77 10.86
C LEU A 207 8.54 -8.60 12.39
N ASP A 208 9.32 -7.60 12.82
CA ASP A 208 9.51 -7.26 14.24
C ASP A 208 8.20 -6.84 14.94
N PHE A 209 7.18 -6.44 14.18
CA PHE A 209 5.87 -6.07 14.74
C PHE A 209 4.89 -7.24 14.84
N LEU A 210 5.10 -8.33 14.10
CA LEU A 210 4.17 -9.47 14.10
C LEU A 210 3.92 -10.10 15.48
N PRO A 211 4.92 -10.19 16.40
CA PRO A 211 4.70 -10.70 17.76
C PRO A 211 3.75 -9.87 18.63
N ARG A 212 3.39 -8.64 18.22
CA ARG A 212 2.41 -7.82 18.93
C ARG A 212 0.98 -8.29 18.69
N VAL A 213 0.72 -8.93 17.56
CA VAL A 213 -0.62 -9.41 17.17
C VAL A 213 -0.98 -10.62 18.03
N THR A 214 -2.14 -10.58 18.68
CA THR A 214 -2.59 -11.66 19.57
C THR A 214 -3.48 -12.65 18.82
N PRO A 215 -3.30 -13.97 18.97
CA PRO A 215 -4.03 -14.97 18.20
C PRO A 215 -5.40 -15.34 18.78
N ASP A 216 -5.85 -14.67 19.85
CA ASP A 216 -7.04 -14.94 20.63
C ASP A 216 -8.28 -14.15 20.18
N THR A 217 -8.12 -13.24 19.23
CA THR A 217 -9.19 -12.42 18.63
C THR A 217 -9.23 -12.58 17.11
N ASP A 218 -10.36 -12.24 16.49
CA ASP A 218 -10.37 -12.03 15.05
C ASP A 218 -9.59 -10.75 14.72
N ASN A 219 -8.63 -10.84 13.81
CA ASN A 219 -7.69 -9.77 13.50
C ASN A 219 -7.72 -9.40 12.02
N LEU A 220 -7.64 -8.09 11.74
CA LEU A 220 -7.13 -7.58 10.47
C LEU A 220 -5.71 -7.04 10.72
N LEU A 221 -4.71 -7.66 10.10
CA LEU A 221 -3.32 -7.20 10.08
C LEU A 221 -3.03 -6.53 8.74
N VAL A 222 -2.75 -5.23 8.76
CA VAL A 222 -2.36 -4.46 7.58
C VAL A 222 -0.85 -4.21 7.61
N LEU A 223 -0.16 -4.60 6.55
CA LEU A 223 1.27 -4.32 6.35
C LEU A 223 1.45 -3.42 5.13
N HIS A 224 2.06 -2.25 5.31
CA HIS A 224 2.30 -1.31 4.22
C HIS A 224 3.79 -1.24 3.89
N LEU A 225 4.13 -1.84 2.74
CA LEU A 225 5.50 -2.00 2.28
C LEU A 225 6.05 -0.72 1.65
N LYS A 226 7.36 -0.60 1.63
CA LYS A 226 8.10 0.32 0.76
C LYS A 226 8.34 -0.29 -0.62
N GLY A 227 8.26 -1.62 -0.72
CA GLY A 227 8.18 -2.39 -1.95
C GLY A 227 9.25 -2.02 -2.98
N SER A 228 8.80 -1.79 -4.21
CA SER A 228 9.66 -1.45 -5.34
C SER A 228 9.64 0.06 -5.65
N HIS A 229 9.48 0.91 -4.63
CA HIS A 229 9.56 2.37 -4.81
C HIS A 229 10.94 2.80 -5.33
N PHE A 230 10.99 3.90 -6.10
CA PHE A 230 12.21 4.41 -6.76
C PHE A 230 13.45 4.44 -5.83
N ASN A 231 14.64 4.36 -6.44
CA ASN A 231 15.89 3.98 -5.76
C ASN A 231 15.78 2.52 -5.29
N TYR A 232 15.61 1.64 -6.28
CA TYR A 232 15.33 0.21 -6.12
C TYR A 232 16.50 -0.52 -5.44
N GLU A 233 17.73 -0.06 -5.67
CA GLU A 233 18.94 -0.58 -5.03
C GLU A 233 18.91 -0.46 -3.50
N SER A 234 18.10 0.47 -2.96
CA SER A 234 17.88 0.66 -1.53
C SER A 234 16.63 -0.06 -1.02
N ARG A 235 16.09 -1.04 -1.76
CA ARG A 235 14.91 -1.84 -1.38
C ARG A 235 15.25 -3.27 -0.95
N TYR A 236 16.48 -3.70 -1.17
CA TYR A 236 16.95 -5.03 -0.81
C TYR A 236 18.44 -4.98 -0.38
N PRO A 237 18.91 -5.92 0.45
CA PRO A 237 20.34 -6.05 0.76
C PRO A 237 21.14 -6.44 -0.50
N ALA A 238 22.29 -5.82 -0.73
CA ALA A 238 23.06 -6.01 -1.96
C ALA A 238 23.50 -7.49 -2.15
N GLU A 239 23.75 -8.19 -1.06
CA GLU A 239 24.08 -9.62 -1.00
C GLU A 239 22.91 -10.54 -1.40
N MET A 240 21.68 -10.02 -1.44
CA MET A 240 20.48 -10.75 -1.87
C MET A 240 20.10 -10.45 -3.33
N ALA A 241 20.96 -9.78 -4.10
CA ALA A 241 20.72 -9.53 -5.51
C ALA A 241 20.67 -10.85 -6.31
N LEU A 242 19.51 -11.17 -6.89
CA LEU A 242 19.32 -12.29 -7.80
C LEU A 242 19.86 -11.98 -9.20
N TYR A 243 19.67 -10.75 -9.66
CA TYR A 243 20.15 -10.20 -10.92
C TYR A 243 21.30 -9.23 -10.65
N PRO A 244 22.55 -9.56 -11.00
CA PRO A 244 23.67 -8.64 -10.82
C PRO A 244 23.45 -7.36 -11.64
N PRO A 245 23.35 -6.17 -11.01
CA PRO A 245 23.06 -4.94 -11.73
C PRO A 245 24.31 -4.39 -12.44
N ALA A 246 24.16 -3.98 -13.69
CA ALA A 246 25.19 -3.23 -14.41
C ALA A 246 25.35 -1.80 -13.83
N PRO A 247 26.53 -1.16 -13.92
CA PRO A 247 26.69 0.21 -13.47
C PRO A 247 25.77 1.20 -14.21
N GLY A 248 25.30 2.24 -13.50
CA GLY A 248 24.52 3.32 -14.10
C GLY A 248 23.11 2.89 -14.50
N LYS A 249 22.60 3.45 -15.60
CA LYS A 249 21.20 3.29 -16.00
C LYS A 249 20.84 1.88 -16.48
N GLU A 250 21.84 1.15 -16.99
CA GLU A 250 21.64 -0.21 -17.51
C GLU A 250 21.29 -1.21 -16.40
N GLY A 251 21.66 -0.94 -15.14
CA GLY A 251 21.30 -1.76 -13.98
C GLY A 251 19.92 -1.49 -13.38
N TYR A 252 19.18 -0.48 -13.83
CA TYR A 252 17.92 -0.07 -13.17
C TYR A 252 16.86 -1.19 -13.19
N GLU A 253 16.72 -1.90 -14.30
CA GLU A 253 15.78 -3.02 -14.37
C GLU A 253 16.21 -4.19 -13.47
N ALA A 254 17.51 -4.50 -13.40
CA ALA A 254 18.02 -5.53 -12.50
C ALA A 254 17.75 -5.16 -11.02
N HIS A 255 17.99 -3.90 -10.63
CA HIS A 255 17.64 -3.42 -9.30
C HIS A 255 16.14 -3.52 -9.01
N TYR A 256 15.28 -3.21 -9.99
CA TYR A 256 13.83 -3.34 -9.86
C TYR A 256 13.39 -4.80 -9.71
N ARG A 257 13.92 -5.72 -10.52
CA ARG A 257 13.61 -7.14 -10.42
C ARG A 257 14.09 -7.75 -9.10
N ASN A 258 15.22 -7.27 -8.56
CA ASN A 258 15.70 -7.65 -7.24
C ASN A 258 14.81 -7.14 -6.11
N SER A 259 14.24 -5.93 -6.22
CA SER A 259 13.29 -5.44 -5.20
C SER A 259 11.99 -6.25 -5.19
N LEU A 260 11.55 -6.73 -6.35
CA LEU A 260 10.42 -7.68 -6.45
C LEU A 260 10.76 -9.03 -5.80
N ALA A 261 11.96 -9.57 -6.06
CA ALA A 261 12.41 -10.82 -5.43
C ALA A 261 12.50 -10.72 -3.91
N TYR A 262 13.00 -9.60 -3.41
CA TYR A 262 13.03 -9.36 -1.98
C TYR A 262 11.62 -9.18 -1.39
N THR A 263 10.69 -8.56 -2.12
CA THR A 263 9.28 -8.48 -1.72
C THR A 263 8.65 -9.88 -1.61
N ASP A 264 8.87 -10.75 -2.60
CA ASP A 264 8.38 -12.15 -2.57
C ASP A 264 8.86 -12.89 -1.31
N ARG A 265 10.14 -12.74 -0.96
CA ARG A 265 10.70 -13.30 0.28
C ARG A 265 10.02 -12.75 1.53
N VAL A 266 9.84 -11.44 1.64
CA VAL A 266 9.18 -10.83 2.82
C VAL A 266 7.74 -11.31 2.93
N LEU A 267 7.01 -11.43 1.83
CA LEU A 267 5.65 -11.98 1.81
C LEU A 267 5.61 -13.43 2.28
N ALA A 268 6.61 -14.25 1.89
CA ALA A 268 6.75 -15.62 2.37
C ALA A 268 6.94 -15.68 3.90
N GLU A 269 7.85 -14.86 4.44
CA GLU A 269 8.13 -14.81 5.89
C GLU A 269 6.90 -14.33 6.69
N VAL A 270 6.14 -13.35 6.17
CA VAL A 270 4.86 -12.91 6.75
C VAL A 270 3.84 -14.04 6.74
N TYR A 271 3.67 -14.71 5.60
CA TYR A 271 2.70 -15.79 5.45
C TYR A 271 2.99 -16.94 6.41
N ASP A 272 4.24 -17.38 6.46
CA ASP A 272 4.70 -18.46 7.34
C ASP A 272 4.50 -18.13 8.81
N TYR A 273 4.88 -16.91 9.22
CA TYR A 273 4.67 -16.47 10.60
C TYR A 273 3.20 -16.47 10.97
N CYS A 274 2.33 -15.87 10.14
CA CYS A 274 0.91 -15.74 10.43
C CYS A 274 0.22 -17.11 10.43
N ARG A 275 0.62 -18.02 9.53
CA ARG A 275 0.14 -19.40 9.49
C ARG A 275 0.50 -20.15 10.77
N ALA A 276 1.74 -20.02 11.24
CA ALA A 276 2.23 -20.74 12.41
C ALA A 276 1.72 -20.17 13.74
N ASN A 277 1.51 -18.86 13.83
CA ASN A 277 1.30 -18.19 15.12
C ASN A 277 -0.03 -17.46 15.26
N LEU A 278 -0.70 -17.08 14.16
CA LEU A 278 -1.81 -16.13 14.18
C LEU A 278 -3.13 -16.67 13.62
N ASN A 279 -3.27 -17.99 13.42
CA ASN A 279 -4.48 -18.58 12.83
C ASN A 279 -4.85 -17.92 11.48
N LEU A 280 -3.88 -17.83 10.56
CA LEU A 280 -4.07 -17.20 9.25
C LEU A 280 -5.29 -17.78 8.52
N ALA A 281 -6.27 -16.94 8.24
CA ALA A 281 -7.45 -17.27 7.44
C ALA A 281 -7.23 -16.96 5.96
N ALA A 282 -6.71 -15.78 5.66
CA ALA A 282 -6.39 -15.33 4.32
C ALA A 282 -5.28 -14.28 4.31
N MET A 283 -4.57 -14.19 3.19
CA MET A 283 -3.62 -13.12 2.87
C MET A 283 -3.97 -12.51 1.52
N ILE A 284 -4.11 -11.20 1.48
CA ILE A 284 -4.32 -10.39 0.27
C ILE A 284 -3.06 -9.55 0.07
N TYR A 285 -2.51 -9.54 -1.13
CA TYR A 285 -1.45 -8.61 -1.54
C TYR A 285 -1.91 -7.84 -2.75
N CYS A 286 -1.78 -6.51 -2.72
CA CYS A 286 -2.10 -5.64 -3.84
C CYS A 286 -1.09 -4.49 -3.88
N SER A 287 -0.43 -4.28 -5.02
CA SER A 287 0.38 -3.07 -5.20
C SER A 287 -0.53 -1.85 -5.37
N ASP A 288 -0.13 -0.73 -4.77
CA ASP A 288 -0.82 0.55 -4.93
C ASP A 288 -0.83 1.00 -6.40
N HIS A 289 0.32 0.98 -7.07
CA HIS A 289 0.52 1.20 -8.48
C HIS A 289 1.75 0.43 -8.95
N ALA A 290 2.05 0.48 -10.24
CA ALA A 290 3.24 -0.09 -10.84
C ALA A 290 4.25 1.01 -11.21
N ASP A 291 5.47 0.61 -11.50
CA ASP A 291 6.50 1.48 -12.05
C ASP A 291 7.02 0.91 -13.39
N ILE A 292 7.70 1.76 -14.15
CA ILE A 292 8.40 1.39 -15.38
C ILE A 292 9.88 1.66 -15.11
N PRO A 293 10.70 0.64 -14.82
CA PRO A 293 12.08 0.83 -14.35
C PRO A 293 12.98 1.56 -15.35
N THR A 294 12.67 1.49 -16.64
CA THR A 294 13.39 2.17 -17.73
C THR A 294 12.93 3.62 -17.94
N SER A 295 11.84 4.04 -17.30
CA SER A 295 11.26 5.39 -17.40
C SER A 295 11.81 6.29 -16.29
N ARG A 296 12.11 7.55 -16.61
CA ARG A 296 12.44 8.53 -15.56
C ARG A 296 11.20 8.80 -14.72
N ARG A 297 11.41 8.96 -13.39
CA ARG A 297 10.36 9.41 -12.48
C ARG A 297 9.74 10.71 -13.02
N SER A 298 8.43 10.70 -13.18
CA SER A 298 7.64 11.79 -13.74
C SER A 298 6.45 12.05 -12.84
N PRO A 299 6.13 13.31 -12.52
CA PRO A 299 4.87 13.66 -11.84
C PRO A 299 3.67 13.58 -12.79
N VAL A 300 3.90 13.34 -14.08
CA VAL A 300 2.88 13.22 -15.12
C VAL A 300 2.70 11.75 -15.50
N PHE A 301 1.44 11.33 -15.61
CA PHE A 301 1.08 10.02 -16.13
C PHE A 301 1.67 9.80 -17.52
N ASN A 302 2.41 8.70 -17.71
CA ASN A 302 3.14 8.44 -18.96
C ASN A 302 3.01 7.00 -19.47
N GLY A 303 1.94 6.29 -19.10
CA GLY A 303 1.59 5.02 -19.74
C GLY A 303 0.85 4.03 -18.83
N VAL A 304 0.01 3.19 -19.45
CA VAL A 304 -0.79 2.15 -18.79
C VAL A 304 0.07 1.12 -18.06
N ALA A 305 1.33 0.93 -18.46
CA ALA A 305 2.26 0.05 -17.76
C ALA A 305 2.49 0.43 -16.28
N ARG A 306 2.34 1.72 -15.91
CA ARG A 306 2.35 2.18 -14.50
C ARG A 306 1.13 1.75 -13.69
N LEU A 307 0.15 1.14 -14.33
CA LEU A 307 -1.09 0.69 -13.69
C LEU A 307 -1.15 -0.83 -13.61
N LYS A 308 -0.25 -1.58 -14.27
CA LYS A 308 -0.30 -3.04 -14.29
C LYS A 308 0.26 -3.65 -13.00
N ILE A 309 -0.59 -3.82 -12.00
CA ILE A 309 -0.20 -4.22 -10.66
C ILE A 309 -0.34 -5.73 -10.44
N PRO A 310 0.47 -6.32 -9.55
CA PRO A 310 0.20 -7.64 -8.99
C PRO A 310 -0.91 -7.56 -7.94
N LEU A 311 -1.81 -8.56 -7.98
CA LEU A 311 -2.83 -8.80 -6.96
C LEU A 311 -3.00 -10.32 -6.79
N PHE A 312 -2.95 -10.80 -5.55
CA PHE A 312 -3.34 -12.17 -5.23
C PHE A 312 -4.13 -12.26 -3.92
N VAL A 313 -4.91 -13.33 -3.82
CA VAL A 313 -5.59 -13.74 -2.59
C VAL A 313 -5.24 -15.19 -2.31
N ALA A 314 -4.60 -15.44 -1.16
CA ALA A 314 -4.33 -16.77 -0.63
C ALA A 314 -5.28 -17.06 0.54
N LEU A 315 -5.94 -18.20 0.52
CA LEU A 315 -6.83 -18.64 1.60
C LEU A 315 -6.19 -19.84 2.30
N SER A 316 -6.21 -19.89 3.63
CA SER A 316 -5.84 -21.12 4.33
C SER A 316 -6.74 -22.28 3.90
N PRO A 317 -6.24 -23.53 3.89
CA PRO A 317 -7.06 -24.68 3.49
C PRO A 317 -8.38 -24.79 4.26
N GLY A 318 -8.35 -24.53 5.57
CA GLY A 318 -9.55 -24.52 6.41
C GLY A 318 -10.54 -23.43 6.03
N TYR A 319 -10.07 -22.19 5.84
CA TYR A 319 -10.94 -21.07 5.47
C TYR A 319 -11.55 -21.25 4.07
N ALA A 320 -10.77 -21.79 3.12
CA ALA A 320 -11.24 -22.13 1.79
C ALA A 320 -12.32 -23.22 1.80
N ALA A 321 -12.14 -24.26 2.64
CA ALA A 321 -13.11 -25.35 2.78
C ALA A 321 -14.43 -24.88 3.42
N GLU A 322 -14.37 -23.93 4.35
CA GLU A 322 -15.56 -23.30 4.95
C GLU A 322 -16.28 -22.35 3.98
N ASN A 323 -15.54 -21.73 3.05
CA ASN A 323 -16.07 -20.71 2.12
C ASN A 323 -15.84 -21.10 0.65
N PRO A 324 -16.39 -22.23 0.17
CA PRO A 324 -16.12 -22.71 -1.18
C PRO A 324 -16.68 -21.77 -2.27
N SER A 325 -17.74 -21.02 -1.97
CA SER A 325 -18.29 -20.00 -2.87
C SER A 325 -17.35 -18.80 -3.03
N LEU A 326 -16.67 -18.38 -1.96
CA LEU A 326 -15.65 -17.32 -2.04
C LEU A 326 -14.52 -17.76 -2.97
N LEU A 327 -13.95 -18.95 -2.75
CA LEU A 327 -12.86 -19.45 -3.59
C LEU A 327 -13.25 -19.58 -5.07
N ARG A 328 -14.47 -20.08 -5.36
CA ARG A 328 -14.99 -20.14 -6.74
C ARG A 328 -15.14 -18.75 -7.35
N GLY A 329 -15.68 -17.80 -6.59
CA GLY A 329 -15.85 -16.41 -7.04
C GLY A 329 -14.52 -15.74 -7.34
N LEU A 330 -13.53 -15.87 -6.44
CA LEU A 330 -12.18 -15.36 -6.67
C LEU A 330 -11.57 -15.93 -7.96
N ARG A 331 -11.64 -17.26 -8.15
CA ARG A 331 -11.16 -17.92 -9.37
C ARG A 331 -11.88 -17.44 -10.62
N SER A 332 -13.18 -17.17 -10.52
CA SER A 332 -13.96 -16.62 -11.63
C SER A 332 -13.58 -15.19 -11.96
N MET A 333 -13.18 -14.37 -10.98
CA MET A 333 -12.79 -12.97 -11.19
C MET A 333 -11.35 -12.83 -11.68
N ALA A 334 -10.46 -13.72 -11.26
CA ALA A 334 -9.02 -13.66 -11.51
C ALA A 334 -8.60 -13.36 -12.97
N PRO A 335 -9.20 -13.97 -14.00
CA PRO A 335 -8.81 -13.74 -15.39
C PRO A 335 -9.44 -12.47 -16.00
N HIS A 336 -10.29 -11.76 -15.25
CA HIS A 336 -11.00 -10.59 -15.73
C HIS A 336 -10.41 -9.31 -15.17
N LEU A 337 -10.67 -8.21 -15.88
CA LEU A 337 -10.23 -6.89 -15.51
C LEU A 337 -10.65 -6.55 -14.07
N PHE A 338 -9.67 -6.25 -13.23
CA PHE A 338 -9.87 -5.78 -11.87
C PHE A 338 -9.21 -4.42 -11.72
N VAL A 339 -9.86 -3.46 -11.05
CA VAL A 339 -9.25 -2.17 -10.73
C VAL A 339 -9.18 -2.06 -9.20
N ASN A 340 -8.04 -1.64 -8.66
CA ASN A 340 -7.81 -1.70 -7.21
C ASN A 340 -8.64 -0.71 -6.38
N ASP A 341 -9.45 0.16 -6.98
CA ASP A 341 -10.52 0.86 -6.26
C ASP A 341 -11.68 -0.07 -5.83
N PHE A 342 -11.68 -1.34 -6.26
CA PHE A 342 -12.51 -2.42 -5.71
C PHE A 342 -11.79 -3.27 -4.63
N LEU A 343 -10.56 -2.92 -4.23
CA LEU A 343 -9.82 -3.66 -3.21
C LEU A 343 -10.53 -3.62 -1.85
N TYR A 344 -11.22 -2.51 -1.53
CA TYR A 344 -12.06 -2.39 -0.35
C TYR A 344 -13.15 -3.48 -0.35
N ASP A 345 -13.95 -3.55 -1.41
CA ASP A 345 -15.03 -4.54 -1.53
C ASP A 345 -14.49 -5.97 -1.51
N LEU A 346 -13.38 -6.23 -2.20
CA LEU A 346 -12.70 -7.53 -2.20
C LEU A 346 -12.24 -7.91 -0.79
N THR A 347 -11.64 -6.98 -0.05
CA THR A 347 -11.19 -7.20 1.33
C THR A 347 -12.38 -7.55 2.21
N LEU A 348 -13.46 -6.77 2.16
CA LEU A 348 -14.67 -7.02 2.96
C LEU A 348 -15.30 -8.39 2.65
N ALA A 349 -15.38 -8.76 1.37
CA ALA A 349 -15.85 -10.08 0.93
C ALA A 349 -14.97 -11.23 1.44
N VAL A 350 -13.65 -11.01 1.58
CA VAL A 350 -12.74 -11.99 2.19
C VAL A 350 -12.88 -12.04 3.71
N LEU A 351 -13.09 -10.89 4.39
CA LEU A 351 -13.26 -10.82 5.84
C LEU A 351 -14.56 -11.49 6.32
N SER A 352 -15.67 -11.19 5.64
CA SER A 352 -16.98 -11.80 5.92
C SER A 352 -17.76 -12.11 4.64
N PRO A 353 -17.56 -13.28 4.04
CA PRO A 353 -18.26 -13.70 2.81
C PRO A 353 -19.79 -13.83 2.98
N ALA A 354 -20.27 -13.90 4.21
CA ALA A 354 -21.70 -13.96 4.53
C ALA A 354 -22.37 -12.58 4.49
N ASP A 355 -21.63 -11.53 4.85
CA ASP A 355 -22.14 -10.16 4.91
C ASP A 355 -21.82 -9.37 3.63
N PHE A 356 -20.72 -9.71 2.96
CA PHE A 356 -20.21 -8.98 1.80
C PHE A 356 -20.02 -9.90 0.59
N SER A 357 -20.56 -9.46 -0.54
CA SER A 357 -20.37 -10.14 -1.82
C SER A 357 -19.06 -9.70 -2.45
N LEU A 358 -18.42 -10.60 -3.19
CA LEU A 358 -17.29 -10.22 -4.05
C LEU A 358 -17.72 -9.11 -5.02
N PRO A 359 -16.85 -8.13 -5.30
CA PRO A 359 -17.20 -7.06 -6.21
C PRO A 359 -17.45 -7.63 -7.60
N HIS A 360 -18.46 -7.08 -8.27
CA HIS A 360 -18.73 -7.36 -9.67
C HIS A 360 -18.31 -6.14 -10.50
N PRO A 361 -17.03 -6.04 -10.89
CA PRO A 361 -16.57 -4.97 -11.75
C PRO A 361 -17.28 -5.06 -13.11
N ALA A 362 -18.38 -4.33 -13.25
CA ALA A 362 -19.12 -4.25 -14.50
C ALA A 362 -18.44 -3.27 -15.46
N PRO A 363 -18.20 -3.63 -16.73
CA PRO A 363 -17.70 -2.70 -17.73
C PRO A 363 -18.63 -1.48 -17.91
N PRO A 364 -18.10 -0.31 -18.33
CA PRO A 364 -16.67 -0.03 -18.47
C PRO A 364 -16.00 0.12 -17.11
N LEU A 365 -14.80 -0.44 -16.97
CA LEU A 365 -13.91 -0.13 -15.85
C LEU A 365 -12.92 0.92 -16.36
N CYS A 366 -12.79 1.99 -15.60
CA CYS A 366 -11.88 3.07 -15.92
C CYS A 366 -10.65 2.94 -15.02
N SER A 367 -9.47 3.35 -15.49
CA SER A 367 -8.35 3.74 -14.62
C SER A 367 -7.89 5.12 -15.05
N LEU A 368 -7.45 5.96 -14.10
CA LEU A 368 -7.02 7.38 -14.20
C LEU A 368 -7.90 8.39 -14.96
N LEU A 369 -8.44 7.98 -16.09
CA LEU A 369 -9.26 8.66 -17.05
C LEU A 369 -10.64 9.13 -16.63
N GLY A 370 -11.44 8.21 -16.07
CA GLY A 370 -12.88 8.18 -16.39
C GLY A 370 -13.21 8.17 -17.90
N THR A 371 -12.19 8.18 -18.78
CA THR A 371 -12.26 8.44 -20.23
C THR A 371 -11.35 7.54 -21.05
N LEU A 372 -10.39 6.83 -20.45
CA LEU A 372 -9.59 5.83 -21.16
C LEU A 372 -10.18 4.45 -20.91
N PRO A 373 -10.73 3.80 -21.94
CA PRO A 373 -11.10 2.41 -21.81
C PRO A 373 -9.87 1.56 -21.49
N LEU A 374 -9.96 0.77 -20.41
CA LEU A 374 -9.14 -0.41 -20.21
C LEU A 374 -9.79 -1.54 -21.03
N TYR A 375 -9.50 -1.57 -22.34
CA TYR A 375 -9.87 -2.68 -23.22
C TYR A 375 -8.61 -3.29 -23.82
#